data_AF-A0A2X4XCS7-F1
#
_entry.id   AF-A0A2X4XCS7-F1
#
_cell.length_a   1.000
_cell.length_b   1.000
_cell.length_c   1.000
_cell.angle_alpha   90.00
_cell.angle_beta   90.00
_cell.angle_gamma   90.00
#
_symmetry.space_group_name_H-M   'P 1'
#
loop_
_entity.id
_entity.type
_entity.pdbx_description
1 polymer ?
#
loop_
_entity_poly.entity_id
_entity_poly.type
_entity_poly.pdbx_seq_one_letter_code
_entity_poly.pdbx_strand_id
1 'polypeptide(L)'
;MRDSLTLFGAIPSSARVERDGNVITGGGVTAGIDFALTLIAELHGEETAQMIQLYLEYAPAPPFLGGTPELAPTGILARVEETMADSLQQRRALVAQIAARR
;
A
#
# COMPACT_ATOMS: atom_id res chain seq x y z
N MET A 1 -2.34 -7.26 -7.47
CA MET A 1 -1.10 -6.52 -7.81
C MET A 1 0.00 -6.76 -6.79
N ARG A 2 -0.31 -6.82 -5.49
CA ARG A 2 0.65 -7.17 -4.43
C ARG A 2 1.42 -8.47 -4.73
N ASP A 3 0.73 -9.52 -5.17
CA ASP A 3 1.37 -10.82 -5.46
C ASP A 3 2.37 -10.78 -6.62
N SER A 4 2.25 -9.81 -7.52
CA SER A 4 3.20 -9.63 -8.63
C SER A 4 4.60 -9.25 -8.15
N LEU A 5 4.77 -8.85 -6.89
CA LEU A 5 6.08 -8.61 -6.27
C LEU A 5 6.96 -9.88 -6.24
N THR A 6 6.34 -11.07 -6.17
CA THR A 6 7.06 -12.36 -6.21
C THR A 6 7.90 -12.53 -7.48
N LEU A 7 7.47 -11.92 -8.59
CA LEU A 7 8.20 -11.94 -9.87
C LEU A 7 9.56 -11.22 -9.79
N PHE A 8 9.78 -10.44 -8.72
CA PHE A 8 11.03 -9.72 -8.46
C PHE A 8 11.80 -10.28 -7.26
N GLY A 9 11.40 -11.44 -6.73
CA GLY A 9 12.02 -12.08 -5.56
C GLY A 9 11.63 -11.45 -4.21
N ALA A 10 10.67 -10.52 -4.20
CA ALA A 10 10.16 -9.94 -2.96
C ALA A 10 9.09 -10.84 -2.32
N ILE A 11 8.96 -10.76 -0.99
CA ILE A 11 7.92 -11.44 -0.21
C ILE A 11 6.74 -10.47 -0.05
N PRO A 12 5.55 -10.76 -0.64
CA PRO A 12 4.39 -9.88 -0.50
C PRO A 12 3.91 -9.80 0.95
N SER A 13 3.70 -8.58 1.47
CA SER A 13 3.12 -8.35 2.79
C SER A 13 1.77 -7.62 2.69
N SER A 14 0.83 -7.99 3.58
CA SER A 14 -0.43 -7.29 3.76
C SER A 14 -0.34 -6.07 4.68
N ALA A 15 0.83 -5.78 5.25
CA ALA A 15 1.03 -4.62 6.12
C ALA A 15 0.77 -3.30 5.38
N ARG A 16 0.32 -2.28 6.14
CA ARG A 16 0.09 -0.93 5.59
C ARG A 16 1.41 -0.23 5.30
N VAL A 17 2.40 -0.43 6.16
CA VAL A 17 3.80 -0.03 6.01
C VAL A 17 4.65 -1.25 6.35
N GLU A 18 5.58 -1.61 5.48
CA GLU A 18 6.50 -2.75 5.66
C GLU A 18 7.94 -2.25 5.64
N ARG A 19 8.77 -2.77 6.54
CA ARG A 19 10.19 -2.40 6.67
C ARG A 19 11.07 -3.64 6.61
N ASP A 20 11.93 -3.68 5.61
CA ASP A 20 12.99 -4.67 5.47
C ASP A 20 14.34 -3.97 5.39
N GLY A 21 15.09 -4.01 6.50
CA GLY A 21 16.37 -3.31 6.63
C GLY A 21 16.24 -1.80 6.38
N ASN A 22 16.85 -1.32 5.29
CA ASN A 22 16.85 0.08 4.86
C ASN A 22 15.80 0.38 3.77
N VAL A 23 14.95 -0.59 3.43
CA VAL A 23 13.85 -0.43 2.47
C VAL A 23 12.54 -0.39 3.24
N ILE A 24 11.79 0.69 3.06
CA ILE A 24 10.46 0.84 3.64
C ILE A 24 9.47 1.09 2.51
N THR A 25 8.37 0.33 2.50
CA THR A 25 7.33 0.41 1.48
C THR A 25 5.97 0.68 2.10
N GLY A 26 5.17 1.52 1.43
CA GLY A 26 3.76 1.74 1.76
C GLY A 26 2.85 0.93 0.84
N GLY A 27 1.75 0.41 1.38
CA GLY A 27 0.78 -0.37 0.63
C GLY A 27 -0.06 0.45 -0.36
N GLY A 28 -1.27 0.86 0.07
CA GLY A 28 -2.21 1.62 -0.74
C GLY A 28 -1.85 3.10 -0.87
N VAL A 29 -2.59 3.85 -1.69
CA VAL A 29 -2.35 5.28 -1.98
C VAL A 29 -2.15 6.11 -0.70
N THR A 30 -3.04 5.96 0.27
CA THR A 30 -3.01 6.71 1.53
C THR A 30 -2.00 6.17 2.55
N ALA A 31 -1.36 5.03 2.28
CA ALA A 31 -0.30 4.48 3.12
C ALA A 31 0.94 5.37 3.21
N GLY A 32 1.12 6.28 2.24
CA GLY A 32 2.20 7.26 2.23
C GLY A 32 2.24 8.15 3.48
N ILE A 33 1.09 8.43 4.12
CA ILE A 33 1.05 9.26 5.32
C ILE A 33 1.61 8.49 6.53
N ASP A 34 1.14 7.26 6.79
CA ASP A 34 1.68 6.42 7.87
C ASP A 34 3.16 6.10 7.63
N PHE A 35 3.53 5.85 6.38
CA PHE A 35 4.93 5.66 5.97
C PHE A 35 5.78 6.87 6.36
N ALA A 36 5.33 8.08 6.05
CA ALA A 36 6.06 9.30 6.40
C ALA A 36 6.16 9.50 7.91
N LEU A 37 5.08 9.27 8.66
CA LEU A 37 5.10 9.35 10.13
C LEU A 37 6.05 8.31 10.74
N THR A 38 6.09 7.09 10.19
CA THR A 38 7.04 6.04 10.59
C THR A 38 8.48 6.49 10.36
N LEU A 39 8.77 7.04 9.18
CA LEU A 39 10.10 7.58 8.87
C LEU A 39 10.49 8.75 9.75
N ILE A 40 9.57 9.68 10.03
CA ILE A 40 9.84 10.80 10.93
C ILE A 40 10.17 10.30 12.33
N ALA A 41 9.46 9.27 12.83
CA ALA A 41 9.78 8.67 14.11
C ALA A 41 11.19 8.06 14.13
N GLU A 42 11.60 7.35 13.06
CA GLU A 42 12.94 6.78 12.94
C GLU A 42 14.05 7.84 12.84
N LEU A 43 13.79 8.95 12.13
CA LEU A 43 14.81 9.97 11.84
C LEU A 43 14.89 11.10 12.86
N HIS A 44 13.76 11.43 13.49
CA HIS A 44 13.59 12.62 14.35
C HIS A 44 12.93 12.31 15.70
N GLY A 45 12.68 11.03 16.00
CA GLY A 45 12.08 10.57 17.25
C GLY A 45 10.55 10.59 17.24
N GLU A 46 9.97 9.75 18.10
CA GLU A 46 8.52 9.56 18.20
C GLU A 46 7.76 10.84 18.56
N GLU A 47 8.32 11.68 19.44
CA GLU A 47 7.71 12.95 19.85
C GLU A 47 7.45 13.87 18.64
N THR A 48 8.44 14.02 17.76
CA THR A 48 8.32 14.81 16.53
C THR A 48 7.23 14.25 15.62
N ALA A 49 7.16 12.92 15.46
CA ALA A 49 6.13 12.27 14.65
C ALA A 49 4.73 12.49 15.23
N GLN A 50 4.56 12.37 16.55
CA GLN A 50 3.29 12.61 17.24
C GLN A 50 2.85 14.07 17.17
N MET A 51 3.78 15.02 17.31
CA MET A 51 3.51 16.45 17.12
C MET A 51 3.00 16.74 15.70
N ILE A 52 3.64 16.18 14.67
CA ILE A 52 3.22 16.35 13.28
C ILE A 52 1.87 15.66 13.03
N GLN A 53 1.67 14.47 13.57
CA GLN A 53 0.38 13.77 13.48
C GLN A 53 -0.75 14.64 14.05
N LEU A 54 -0.55 15.25 15.21
CA LEU A 54 -1.51 16.16 15.84
C LEU A 54 -1.68 17.46 15.05
N TYR A 55 -0.58 18.08 14.60
CA TYR A 55 -0.61 19.31 13.80
C TYR A 55 -1.43 19.16 12.51
N LEU A 56 -1.37 17.98 11.88
CA LEU A 56 -2.13 17.67 10.68
C LEU A 56 -3.55 17.16 10.97
N GLU A 57 -3.93 17.02 12.25
CA GLU A 57 -5.14 16.31 12.69
C GLU A 57 -5.30 14.95 11.98
N TYR A 58 -4.20 14.20 11.85
CA TYR A 58 -4.20 12.91 11.17
C TYR A 58 -4.88 11.83 12.03
N ALA A 59 -6.20 11.85 12.00
CA ALA A 59 -7.12 10.94 12.68
C ALA A 59 -8.11 10.34 11.65
N PRO A 60 -7.66 9.41 10.78
CA PRO A 60 -8.50 8.88 9.71
C PRO A 60 -9.72 8.13 10.27
N ALA A 61 -10.91 8.47 9.79
CA ALA A 61 -12.17 7.80 10.11
C ALA A 61 -12.92 7.41 8.82
N PRO A 62 -12.49 6.36 8.10
CA PRO A 62 -13.16 5.94 6.87
C PRO A 62 -14.64 5.60 7.14
N PRO A 63 -15.60 6.15 6.38
CA PRO A 63 -17.02 5.92 6.61
C PRO A 63 -17.51 4.54 6.15
N PHE A 64 -16.66 3.80 5.41
CA PHE A 64 -16.97 2.48 4.87
C PHE A 64 -15.86 1.48 5.18
N LEU A 65 -16.24 0.22 5.39
CA LEU A 65 -15.32 -0.91 5.40
C LEU A 65 -14.96 -1.30 3.95
N GLY A 66 -13.77 -1.86 3.76
CA GLY A 66 -13.32 -2.32 2.43
C GLY A 66 -12.20 -1.52 1.79
N GLY A 67 -11.36 -0.85 2.59
CA GLY A 67 -10.13 -0.20 2.09
C GLY A 67 -9.08 -1.19 1.53
N THR A 68 -9.28 -2.49 1.70
CA THR A 68 -8.48 -3.56 1.11
C THR A 68 -9.37 -4.64 0.52
N PRO A 69 -8.88 -5.45 -0.46
CA PRO A 69 -9.67 -6.53 -1.05
C PRO A 69 -10.18 -7.54 -0.02
N GLU A 70 -9.41 -7.81 1.02
CA GLU A 70 -9.74 -8.80 2.06
C GLU A 70 -10.89 -8.35 2.96
N LEU A 71 -11.12 -7.03 3.08
CA LEU A 71 -12.18 -6.44 3.90
C LEU A 71 -13.36 -5.92 3.08
N ALA A 72 -13.26 -5.90 1.75
CA ALA A 72 -14.28 -5.34 0.89
C ALA A 72 -15.50 -6.27 0.78
N PRO A 73 -16.73 -5.75 0.76
CA PRO A 73 -17.89 -6.55 0.41
C PRO A 73 -17.71 -7.20 -0.97
N THR A 74 -18.03 -8.49 -1.10
CA THR A 74 -17.74 -9.28 -2.32
C THR A 74 -18.30 -8.63 -3.59
N GLY A 75 -19.52 -8.08 -3.54
CA GLY A 75 -20.12 -7.39 -4.69
C GLY A 75 -19.41 -6.10 -5.09
N ILE A 76 -18.82 -5.38 -4.13
CA ILE A 76 -18.03 -4.17 -4.40
C ILE A 76 -16.67 -4.55 -4.99
N LEU A 77 -16.00 -5.56 -4.42
CA LEU A 77 -14.75 -6.07 -4.96
C LEU A 77 -14.92 -6.51 -6.43
N ALA A 78 -15.93 -7.35 -6.70
CA ALA A 78 -16.22 -7.83 -8.06
C ALA A 78 -16.45 -6.68 -9.04
N ARG A 79 -17.20 -5.64 -8.61
CA ARG A 79 -17.46 -4.48 -9.47
C ARG A 79 -16.19 -3.66 -9.77
N VAL A 80 -15.32 -3.49 -8.78
CA VAL A 80 -14.03 -2.82 -8.99
C VAL A 80 -13.15 -3.63 -9.93
N GLU A 81 -13.09 -4.95 -9.76
CA GLU A 81 -12.34 -5.85 -10.63
C GLU A 81 -12.84 -5.81 -12.08
N GLU A 82 -14.16 -5.83 -12.29
CA GLU A 82 -14.78 -5.67 -13.61
C GLU A 82 -14.43 -4.32 -14.24
N THR A 83 -14.60 -3.23 -13.48
CA THR A 83 -14.33 -1.86 -13.95
C THR A 83 -12.85 -1.67 -14.32
N MET A 84 -11.95 -2.34 -13.60
CA MET A 84 -10.51 -2.21 -13.76
C MET A 84 -9.90 -3.33 -14.61
N ALA A 85 -10.69 -4.23 -15.19
CA ALA A 85 -10.22 -5.48 -15.80
C ALA A 85 -9.13 -5.24 -16.86
N ASP A 86 -9.41 -4.36 -17.83
CA ASP A 86 -8.48 -4.03 -18.91
C ASP A 86 -7.18 -3.41 -18.39
N SER A 87 -7.29 -2.46 -17.46
CA SER A 87 -6.13 -1.80 -16.85
C SER A 87 -5.26 -2.78 -16.06
N LEU A 88 -5.89 -3.66 -15.27
CA LEU A 88 -5.18 -4.70 -14.52
C LEU A 88 -4.52 -5.72 -15.46
N GLN A 89 -5.16 -6.09 -16.56
CA GLN A 89 -4.58 -6.98 -17.55
C GLN A 89 -3.35 -6.36 -18.21
N GLN A 90 -3.45 -5.11 -18.67
CA GLN A 90 -2.33 -4.37 -19.26
C GLN A 90 -1.17 -4.22 -18.27
N ARG A 91 -1.46 -3.85 -17.02
CA ARG A 91 -0.45 -3.70 -15.97
C ARG A 91 0.23 -5.03 -15.63
N ARG A 92 -0.53 -6.12 -15.52
CA ARG A 92 0.04 -7.47 -15.29
C ARG A 92 0.96 -7.89 -16.43
N ALA A 93 0.55 -7.68 -17.68
CA ALA A 93 1.37 -8.01 -18.85
C ALA A 93 2.69 -7.21 -18.85
N LEU A 94 2.61 -5.90 -18.59
CA LEU A 94 3.80 -5.04 -18.48
C LEU A 94 4.74 -5.50 -17.36
N VAL A 95 4.20 -5.78 -16.17
CA VAL A 95 5.01 -6.26 -15.03
C VAL A 95 5.70 -7.58 -15.35
N ALA A 96 5.00 -8.53 -15.98
CA ALA A 96 5.59 -9.80 -16.41
C ALA A 96 6.71 -9.60 -17.45
N GLN A 97 6.51 -8.71 -18.43
CA GLN A 97 7.53 -8.37 -19.42
C GLN A 97 8.77 -7.73 -18.77
N ILE A 98 8.60 -6.84 -17.80
CA ILE A 98 9.72 -6.22 -17.09
C ILE A 98 10.46 -7.25 -16.24
N ALA A 99 9.73 -8.11 -15.51
CA ALA A 99 10.34 -9.16 -14.70
C ALA A 99 11.18 -10.14 -15.53
N ALA A 100 10.72 -10.50 -16.73
CA ALA A 100 11.44 -11.40 -17.64
C ALA A 100 12.73 -10.80 -18.27
N ARG A 101 12.98 -9.49 -18.10
CA ARG A 101 14.20 -8.81 -18.60
C ARG A 101 15.33 -8.75 -17.56
N ARG A 102 15.09 -9.20 -16.33
CA ARG A 102 16.11 -9.33 -15.29
C ARG A 102 16.79 -10.69 -15.39
#